data_AF-A0A0B8P1T3-F1
#
_entry.id   AF-A0A0B8P1T3-F1
#
_cell.length_a   1.000
_cell.length_b   1.000
_cell.length_c   1.000
_cell.angle_alpha   90.00
_cell.angle_beta   90.00
_cell.angle_gamma   90.00
#
_symmetry.space_group_name_H-M   'P 1'
#
loop_
_entity.id
_entity.type
_entity.pdbx_description
1 polymer ?
#
loop_
_entity_poly.entity_id
_entity_poly.type
_entity_poly.pdbx_seq_one_letter_code
_entity_poly.pdbx_strand_id
1 'polypeptide(L)' 'MDNKLNNLRELTTVVADTGEIEAIKKYQPQDATTNPSLILKAAQLDEYQGLSNKPSNTPRTKARIETNRFNMPAICWRSI' A
#
# COMPACT_ATOMS: atom_id res chain seq x y z
N MET A 1 -19.83 23.60 -3.85
CA MET A 1 -19.20 23.58 -5.18
C MET A 1 -18.77 22.16 -5.44
N ASP A 2 -19.46 21.48 -6.35
CA ASP A 2 -19.17 20.09 -6.65
C ASP A 2 -17.92 20.00 -7.53
N ASN A 3 -16.87 19.37 -7.00
CA ASN A 3 -15.66 19.10 -7.76
C ASN A 3 -15.82 17.76 -8.52
N LYS A 4 -14.97 17.53 -9.52
CA LYS A 4 -15.00 16.29 -10.31
C LYS A 4 -14.88 15.02 -9.46
N LEU A 5 -14.14 15.07 -8.36
CA LEU A 5 -13.96 13.94 -7.45
C LEU A 5 -15.26 13.61 -6.71
N ASN A 6 -16.03 14.61 -6.29
CA ASN A 6 -17.31 14.44 -5.62
C ASN A 6 -18.33 13.81 -6.58
N ASN A 7 -18.38 14.27 -7.83
CA ASN A 7 -19.25 13.66 -8.84
C ASN A 7 -18.90 12.19 -9.11
N LEU A 8 -17.61 11.84 -9.08
CA LEU A 8 -17.17 10.46 -9.27
C LEU A 8 -17.56 9.57 -8.09
N ARG A 9 -17.55 10.08 -6.85
CA ARG A 9 -17.94 9.30 -5.65
C ARG A 9 -19.39 8.83 -5.68
N GLU A 10 -20.27 9.56 -6.36
CA GLU A 10 -21.67 9.16 -6.51
C GLU A 10 -21.84 7.95 -7.44
N LEU A 11 -20.87 7.71 -8.33
CA LEU A 11 -20.92 6.68 -9.36
C LEU A 11 -19.97 5.50 -9.08
N THR A 12 -18.87 5.74 -8.37
CA THR A 12 -17.80 4.76 -8.18
C THR A 12 -17.21 4.81 -6.78
N THR A 13 -16.64 3.69 -6.35
CA THR A 13 -15.84 3.63 -5.12
C THR A 13 -14.48 4.25 -5.35
N VAL A 14 -14.17 5.32 -4.61
CA VAL A 14 -12.88 6.00 -4.70
C VAL A 14 -11.87 5.34 -3.77
N VAL A 15 -10.74 4.90 -4.33
CA VAL A 15 -9.61 4.30 -3.62
C VAL A 15 -8.37 5.16 -3.83
N ALA A 16 -7.57 5.38 -2.79
CA ALA A 16 -6.30 6.10 -2.92
C ALA A 16 -5.12 5.14 -3.08
N ASP A 17 -4.32 5.31 -4.14
CA ASP A 17 -3.11 4.51 -4.37
C ASP A 17 -1.87 5.24 -3.85
N THR A 18 -1.70 5.28 -2.52
CA THR A 18 -0.59 5.98 -1.87
C THR A 18 -0.27 5.44 -0.48
N GLY A 19 1.00 5.54 -0.07
CA GLY A 19 1.45 5.31 1.30
C GLY A 19 1.41 6.56 2.20
N GLU A 20 1.03 7.73 1.65
CA GLU A 20 1.02 9.00 2.37
C GLU A 20 -0.29 9.19 3.15
N ILE A 21 -0.19 9.20 4.47
CA ILE A 21 -1.32 9.35 5.39
C ILE A 21 -2.02 10.71 5.23
N GLU A 22 -1.26 11.79 5.01
CA GLU A 22 -1.84 13.14 4.84
C GLU A 22 -2.70 13.24 3.58
N ALA A 23 -2.29 12.59 2.48
CA ALA A 23 -3.09 12.52 1.27
C ALA A 23 -4.40 11.73 1.50
N ILE A 24 -4.32 10.60 2.22
CA ILE A 24 -5.50 9.79 2.58
C ILE A 24 -6.46 10.62 3.44
N LYS A 25 -5.97 11.36 4.43
CA LYS A 25 -6.82 12.25 5.26
C LYS A 25 -7.47 13.37 4.45
N LYS A 26 -6.72 14.00 3.53
CA LYS A 26 -7.22 15.09 2.70
C LYS A 26 -8.35 14.63 1.78
N TYR A 27 -8.16 13.48 1.13
CA TYR A 27 -9.11 13.01 0.14
C TYR A 27 -10.16 12.07 0.71
N GLN A 28 -10.03 11.53 1.92
CA GLN A 28 -11.03 10.65 2.54
C GLN A 28 -11.58 9.58 1.55
N PRO A 29 -10.71 8.78 0.93
CA PRO A 29 -11.14 7.69 0.07
C PRO A 29 -11.86 6.61 0.89
N GLN A 30 -12.58 5.72 0.21
CA GLN A 30 -13.16 4.55 0.87
C GLN A 30 -12.08 3.60 1.38
N ASP A 31 -11.12 3.28 0.49
CA ASP A 31 -9.99 2.40 0.80
C ASP A 31 -8.67 3.04 0.31
N ALA A 32 -7.55 2.51 0.79
CA ALA A 32 -6.23 2.85 0.29
C ALA A 32 -5.49 1.58 -0.15
N THR A 33 -4.92 1.61 -1.35
CA THR A 33 -4.03 0.56 -1.85
C THR A 33 -2.59 1.02 -1.74
N THR A 34 -1.72 0.08 -1.38
CA THR A 34 -0.29 0.32 -1.37
C THR A 34 0.41 -0.78 -2.14
N ASN A 35 1.61 -0.47 -2.60
CA ASN A 35 2.54 -1.44 -3.14
C ASN A 35 3.94 -1.17 -2.53
N PRO A 36 4.89 -2.11 -2.63
CA PRO A 36 6.21 -1.95 -2.01
C PRO A 36 6.93 -0.64 -2.39
N SER A 37 6.79 -0.21 -3.64
CA SER A 37 7.39 1.04 -4.13
C SER A 37 6.78 2.28 -3.47
N LEU A 38 5.46 2.32 -3.28
CA LEU A 38 4.76 3.43 -2.61
C LEU A 38 5.12 3.52 -1.13
N ILE A 39 5.24 2.37 -0.44
CA ILE A 39 5.69 2.32 0.95
C ILE A 39 7.12 2.80 1.08
N LEU A 40 8.01 2.35 0.19
CA LEU A 40 9.41 2.79 0.21
C LEU A 40 9.53 4.31 0.04
N LYS A 41 8.73 4.91 -0.85
CA LYS A 41 8.70 6.36 -1.03
C LYS A 41 8.16 7.08 0.21
N ALA A 42 7.05 6.61 0.78
CA ALA A 42 6.47 7.19 1.98
C ALA A 42 7.42 7.11 3.19
N ALA A 43 8.17 6.01 3.33
CA ALA A 43 9.13 5.84 4.43
C ALA A 43 10.35 6.78 4.35
N GLN A 44 10.63 7.39 3.19
CA GLN A 44 11.69 8.38 3.01
C GLN A 44 11.28 9.78 3.47
N LEU A 45 9.98 10.04 3.60
CA LEU A 45 9.48 11.33 4.06
C LEU A 45 9.80 11.52 5.55
N ASP A 46 10.27 12.72 5.90
CA ASP A 46 10.71 13.06 7.27
C ASP A 46 9.63 12.81 8.32
N GLU A 47 8.37 13.07 7.97
CA GLU A 47 7.19 12.85 8.80
C GLU A 47 7.01 11.38 9.25
N TYR A 48 7.59 10.43 8.50
CA TYR A 48 7.43 8.99 8.71
C TYR A 48 8.67 8.34 9.33
N GLN A 49 9.76 9.08 9.52
CA GLN A 49 10.99 8.58 10.13
C GLN A 49 10.74 8.04 11.56
N GLY A 50 9.81 8.65 12.29
CA GLY A 50 9.40 8.18 13.62
C GLY A 50 8.68 6.83 13.63
N LEU A 51 8.12 6.39 12.50
CA LEU A 51 7.47 5.08 12.36
C LEU A 51 8.50 3.99 12.02
N SER A 52 9.45 4.30 11.14
CA SER A 52 10.54 3.39 10.75
C SER A 52 11.47 3.05 11.92
N ASN A 53 11.71 4.01 12.81
CA ASN A 53 12.65 3.88 13.93
C ASN A 53 12.06 3.23 15.17
N LYS A 54 10.80 2.76 15.14
CA LYS A 54 10.24 1.99 16.25
C LYS A 54 10.87 0.60 16.25
N PRO A 55 11.67 0.23 17.27
CA PRO A 55 12.12 -1.15 17.39
C PRO A 55 10.89 -2.02 17.61
N SER A 56 10.62 -2.94 16.68
CA SER A 56 9.62 -3.98 16.92
C SER A 56 10.15 -4.85 18.06
N ASN A 57 9.57 -4.73 19.26
CA ASN A 57 9.80 -5.65 20.38
C ASN A 57 9.25 -7.07 20.13
N THR A 58 8.69 -7.29 18.93
CA THR A 58 8.25 -8.57 18.44
C THR A 58 9.47 -9.45 18.11
N PRO A 59 9.58 -10.66 18.67
CA PRO A 59 10.62 -11.61 18.28
C PRO A 59 10.55 -11.84 16.76
N ARG A 60 11.59 -11.44 16.03
CA ARG A 60 11.70 -11.76 14.59
C ARG A 60 12.08 -13.23 14.45
N THR A 61 11.08 -14.11 14.46
CA THR A 61 11.24 -15.45 13.91
C THR A 61 11.58 -15.28 12.43
N LYS A 62 12.76 -15.74 12.01
CA LYS A 62 13.08 -15.82 10.58
C LYS A 62 12.13 -16.85 9.98
N ALA A 63 11.00 -16.39 9.42
CA ALA A 63 10.15 -17.22 8.61
C ALA A 63 11.02 -17.74 7.45
N ARG A 64 11.41 -19.01 7.52
CA ARG A 64 12.12 -19.67 6.43
C ARG A 64 11.12 -19.78 5.28
N ILE A 65 11.29 -18.91 4.28
CA ILE A 65 10.57 -19.05 3.01
C ILE A 65 11.09 -20.34 2.38
N GLU A 66 10.37 -21.44 2.55
CA GLU A 66 10.57 -22.63 1.74
C GLU A 66 10.12 -22.31 0.32
N THR A 67 11.07 -22.06 -0.57
CA THR A 67 10.89 -21.76 -1.99
C THR A 67 10.35 -22.93 -2.81
N ASN A 68 9.69 -23.93 -2.20
CA ASN A 68 9.38 -25.19 -2.86
C ASN A 68 7.94 -25.69 -2.69
N ARG A 69 6.94 -24.80 -2.79
CA ARG A 69 5.52 -25.19 -2.86
C ARG A 69 4.66 -24.35 -3.82
N PHE A 70 5.16 -24.03 -5.01
CA PHE A 70 4.27 -23.65 -6.11
C PHE A 70 4.61 -24.45 -7.37
N ASN A 71 4.04 -25.66 -7.45
CA ASN A 71 3.80 -26.31 -8.73
C ASN A 71 2.61 -25.62 -9.40
N MET A 72 2.84 -24.43 -9.98
CA MET A 72 1.86 -23.72 -10.80
C MET A 72 2.22 -23.93 -12.27
N PRO A 73 1.27 -24.31 -13.14
CA PRO A 73 1.54 -24.44 -14.56
C PRO A 73 1.98 -23.09 -15.17
N ALA A 74 3.01 -23.15 -16.03
CA ALA A 74 3.78 -22.03 -16.58
C ALA A 74 2.99 -20.97 -17.41
N ILE A 75 1.65 -21.04 -17.46
CA ILE A 75 0.80 -20.16 -18.26
C ILE A 75 0.51 -18.82 -17.58
N CYS A 76 0.66 -18.70 -16.25
CA CYS A 76 0.20 -17.51 -15.53
C CYS A 76 1.23 -16.36 -15.45
N TRP A 77 2.49 -16.56 -15.86
CA TRP A 77 3.57 -15.59 -15.61
C TRP A 77 4.00 -14.70 -16.79
N ARG A 78 3.33 -14.76 -17.96
CA ARG A 78 3.81 -14.05 -19.17
C ARG A 78 3.18 -12.66 -19.42
N SER A 79 2.35 -12.12 -18.52
CA SER A 79 1.64 -10.86 -18.79
C SER A 79 1.55 -9.87 -17.62
N ILE A 80 2.53 -9.83 -16.73
CA ILE A 80 2.69 -8.74 -15.76
C ILE A 80 4.09 -8.17 -15.88
#